data_AF-A0A4P9XVG6-F1
#
_entry.id   AF-A0A4P9XVG6-F1
#
_cell.length_a   1.000
_cell.length_b   1.000
_cell.length_c   1.000
_cell.angle_alpha   90.00
_cell.angle_beta   90.00
_cell.angle_gamma   90.00
#
_symmetry.space_group_name_H-M   'P 1'
#
loop_
_entity.id
_entity.type
_entity.pdbx_description
1 polymer ?
#
loop_
_entity_poly.entity_id
_entity_poly.type
_entity_poly.pdbx_seq_one_letter_code
_entity_poly.pdbx_strand_id
1 'polypeptide(L)'
;MERPSTVPPPVDPRDQALFAKPSGAYGDMRSPGSRAFGATPSPARPNVPWLRRNEYQSIEMGRNTAAKAAAAAAAAPPRITAQAAQEDCSREAQLRLIETSFEKMEQLDLSKLRHPKNPSLRAVESIPLLPDNADDDVNFTAYTHCVFERPPGAQPEAEVTLDPNSSMMRKAKTAILKPMEDMESGEKFLACFLPTKRALDALESAEHEEEELDYILSRDYSYDAMPTEGNRQMMMVLQPGKRLIYSQLPTKLVLRRRRKMDIGSEANRPQRMKVRERSVPNGDRRD
;
A
#
# COMPACT_ATOMS: atom_id res chain seq x y z
N MET A 1 50.02 22.22 -82.05
CA MET A 1 50.78 22.45 -80.80
C MET A 1 49.80 22.32 -79.64
N GLU A 2 49.65 21.11 -79.10
CA GLU A 2 48.80 20.87 -77.92
C GLU A 2 49.63 21.06 -76.66
N ARG A 3 49.13 21.86 -75.71
CA ARG A 3 49.76 22.06 -74.40
C ARG A 3 49.38 20.87 -73.50
N PRO A 4 50.33 20.23 -72.79
CA PRO A 4 49.98 19.18 -71.84
C PRO A 4 49.23 19.77 -70.65
N SER A 5 48.08 19.16 -70.37
CA SER A 5 47.22 19.39 -69.21
C SER A 5 47.98 19.07 -67.91
N THR A 6 48.31 20.10 -67.13
CA THR A 6 48.87 19.95 -65.77
C THR A 6 47.75 19.83 -64.76
N VAL A 7 47.18 18.64 -64.62
CA VAL A 7 46.36 18.29 -63.45
C VAL A 7 47.31 17.74 -62.38
N PRO A 8 47.44 18.37 -61.21
CA PRO A 8 48.26 17.83 -60.14
C PRO A 8 47.67 16.49 -59.65
N PRO A 9 48.53 15.52 -59.27
CA PRO A 9 48.06 14.22 -58.79
C PRO A 9 47.20 14.37 -57.53
N PRO A 10 46.21 13.49 -57.33
CA PRO A 10 45.36 13.52 -56.15
C PRO A 10 46.20 13.32 -54.89
N VAL A 11 46.06 14.24 -53.93
CA VAL A 11 46.74 14.19 -52.63
C VAL A 11 46.22 13.00 -51.82
N ASP A 12 47.15 12.26 -51.19
CA ASP A 12 46.81 11.12 -50.34
C ASP A 12 45.92 11.57 -49.17
N PRO A 13 44.81 10.88 -48.87
CA PRO A 13 43.93 11.22 -47.75
C PRO A 13 44.64 11.33 -46.39
N ARG A 14 45.77 10.63 -46.17
CA ARG A 14 46.56 10.79 -44.93
C ARG A 14 47.26 12.14 -44.85
N ASP A 15 47.75 12.65 -45.98
CA ASP A 15 48.42 13.95 -46.05
C ASP A 15 47.41 15.10 -45.98
N GLN A 16 46.18 14.87 -46.44
CA GLN A 16 45.08 15.83 -46.37
C GLN A 16 44.74 16.23 -44.91
N ALA A 17 44.93 15.31 -43.95
CA ALA A 17 44.71 15.58 -42.53
C ALA A 17 45.75 16.52 -41.90
N LEU A 18 46.96 16.61 -42.48
CA LEU A 18 48.03 17.50 -42.01
C LEU A 18 47.82 18.95 -42.44
N PHE A 19 47.03 19.19 -43.50
CA PHE A 19 46.65 20.53 -43.95
C PHE A 19 45.49 21.14 -43.15
N ALA A 20 44.82 20.35 -42.29
CA ALA A 20 43.83 20.89 -41.38
C ALA A 20 44.53 21.78 -40.35
N LYS A 21 44.25 23.10 -40.41
CA LYS A 21 44.73 24.05 -39.40
C LYS A 21 44.38 23.50 -38.01
N PRO A 22 45.32 23.45 -37.05
CA PRO A 22 45.02 22.93 -35.72
C PRO A 22 43.88 23.77 -35.12
N SER A 23 42.68 23.20 -35.03
CA SER A 23 41.56 23.76 -34.28
C SER A 23 41.80 23.49 -32.79
N GLY A 24 42.92 24.01 -32.30
CA GLY A 24 43.38 23.93 -30.92
C GLY A 24 43.27 25.30 -30.31
N ALA A 25 42.21 25.47 -29.51
CA ALA A 25 41.86 26.62 -28.70
C ALA A 25 43.06 27.35 -28.07
N TYR A 26 43.49 28.45 -28.68
CA TYR A 26 44.06 29.61 -27.97
C TYR A 26 43.65 30.88 -28.71
N GLY A 27 42.81 31.68 -28.06
CA GLY A 27 42.38 33.01 -28.52
C GLY A 27 41.09 33.00 -29.35
N ASP A 28 39.99 33.46 -28.77
CA ASP A 28 39.52 34.84 -28.97
C ASP A 28 38.11 35.00 -28.35
N MET A 29 38.05 35.44 -27.09
CA MET A 29 36.78 35.86 -26.49
C MET A 29 36.48 37.28 -26.96
N ARG A 30 35.86 37.43 -28.13
CA ARG A 30 35.02 38.59 -28.51
C ARG A 30 34.46 38.42 -29.93
N SER A 31 33.33 37.71 -30.06
CA SER A 31 32.32 38.09 -31.06
C SER A 31 30.96 37.43 -30.78
N PRO A 32 29.85 38.18 -30.66
CA PRO A 32 28.53 37.63 -30.45
C PRO A 32 27.84 37.41 -31.80
N GLY A 33 27.59 36.14 -32.17
CA GLY A 33 26.66 35.82 -33.23
C GLY A 33 27.13 34.71 -34.17
N SER A 34 26.97 33.46 -33.74
CA SER A 34 26.56 32.35 -34.62
C SER A 34 26.41 31.08 -33.77
N ARG A 35 25.17 30.59 -33.58
CA ARG A 35 24.90 29.24 -33.05
C ARG A 35 24.21 28.44 -34.14
N ALA A 36 25.00 27.86 -35.04
CA ALA A 36 24.59 26.68 -35.80
C ALA A 36 24.87 25.45 -34.93
N PHE A 37 23.80 24.79 -34.47
CA PHE A 37 23.88 23.54 -33.70
C PHE A 37 24.21 22.37 -34.65
N GLY A 38 25.50 22.07 -34.81
CA GLY A 38 25.95 20.77 -35.30
C GLY A 38 25.92 19.75 -34.18
N ALA A 39 25.11 18.70 -34.33
CA ALA A 39 25.05 17.57 -33.42
C ALA A 39 26.36 16.77 -33.47
N THR A 40 27.28 17.08 -32.56
CA THR A 40 28.36 16.15 -32.20
C THR A 40 27.82 15.15 -31.19
N PRO A 41 28.07 13.84 -31.33
CA PRO A 41 27.74 12.87 -30.30
C PRO A 41 28.60 13.18 -29.07
N SER A 42 27.96 13.77 -28.05
CA SER A 42 28.61 14.01 -26.76
C SER A 42 29.05 12.66 -26.18
N PRO A 43 30.33 12.48 -25.79
CA PRO A 43 30.77 11.24 -25.18
C PRO A 43 29.93 10.97 -23.92
N ALA A 44 29.35 9.78 -23.84
CA ALA A 44 28.57 9.34 -22.69
C ALA A 44 29.40 9.56 -21.42
N ARG A 45 28.94 10.46 -20.55
CA ARG A 45 29.69 10.80 -19.33
C ARG A 45 29.83 9.54 -18.48
N PRO A 46 31.04 9.23 -17.97
CA PRO A 46 31.24 8.05 -17.13
C PRO A 46 30.30 8.13 -15.91
N ASN A 47 29.52 7.07 -15.70
CA ASN A 47 28.64 6.96 -14.54
C ASN A 47 29.48 6.60 -13.32
N VAL A 48 29.89 7.63 -12.59
CA VAL A 48 30.74 7.51 -11.42
C VAL A 48 29.86 7.57 -10.17
N PRO A 49 29.76 6.50 -9.37
CA PRO A 49 28.77 6.39 -8.28
C PRO A 49 28.94 7.41 -7.15
N TRP A 50 30.14 8.00 -7.02
CA TRP A 50 30.44 9.04 -6.04
C TRP A 50 30.26 10.47 -6.58
N LEU A 51 30.16 10.66 -7.90
CA LEU A 51 30.00 11.97 -8.51
C LEU A 51 28.52 12.24 -8.79
N ARG A 52 27.86 12.96 -7.88
CA ARG A 52 26.47 13.38 -8.08
C ARG A 52 26.39 14.51 -9.11
N ARG A 53 25.30 14.54 -9.87
CA ARG A 53 24.99 15.67 -10.75
C ARG A 53 24.68 16.89 -9.88
N ASN A 54 25.28 18.03 -10.19
CA ASN A 54 24.94 19.29 -9.54
C ASN A 54 23.52 19.71 -9.99
N GLU A 55 22.59 19.78 -9.04
CA GLU A 55 21.28 20.38 -9.29
C GLU A 55 21.42 21.90 -9.19
N TYR A 56 21.09 22.60 -10.27
CA TYR A 56 20.92 24.04 -10.22
C TYR A 56 19.66 24.34 -9.41
N GLN A 57 19.73 25.31 -8.51
CA GLN A 57 18.61 25.75 -7.70
C GLN A 57 17.45 26.16 -8.62
N SER A 58 16.51 25.23 -8.82
CA SER A 58 15.27 25.52 -9.51
C SER A 58 14.46 26.46 -8.62
N ILE A 59 13.88 27.50 -9.21
CA ILE A 59 13.07 28.52 -8.50
C ILE A 59 11.87 27.87 -7.75
N GLU A 60 11.53 26.62 -8.09
CA GLU A 60 10.51 25.82 -7.42
C GLU A 60 10.98 25.15 -6.11
N MET A 61 12.28 25.02 -5.85
CA MET A 61 12.81 24.32 -4.67
C MET A 61 12.46 25.03 -3.35
N GLY A 62 12.20 26.36 -3.39
CA GLY A 62 11.76 27.16 -2.24
C GLY A 62 10.30 27.62 -2.31
N ARG A 63 9.72 27.73 -3.52
CA ARG A 63 8.28 28.04 -3.67
C ARG A 63 7.40 26.84 -3.42
N ASN A 64 7.90 25.61 -3.53
CA ASN A 64 7.16 24.41 -3.20
C ASN A 64 6.96 24.18 -1.70
N THR A 65 7.46 24.97 -0.75
CA THR A 65 6.92 24.83 0.63
C THR A 65 5.60 25.56 0.75
N ALA A 66 5.48 26.76 0.18
CA ALA A 66 4.23 27.53 0.14
C ALA A 66 3.25 27.00 -0.91
N ALA A 67 3.72 26.59 -2.10
CA ALA A 67 2.90 26.02 -3.17
C ALA A 67 2.57 24.54 -2.95
N LYS A 68 3.41 23.75 -2.26
CA LYS A 68 3.04 22.40 -1.80
C LYS A 68 2.27 22.46 -0.48
N ALA A 69 2.40 23.51 0.35
CA ALA A 69 1.45 23.77 1.43
C ALA A 69 0.10 24.25 0.88
N ALA A 70 0.08 25.06 -0.18
CA ALA A 70 -1.14 25.47 -0.88
C ALA A 70 -1.75 24.32 -1.69
N ALA A 71 -0.94 23.48 -2.34
CA ALA A 71 -1.39 22.28 -3.05
C ALA A 71 -1.68 21.11 -2.11
N ALA A 72 -1.09 21.05 -0.91
CA ALA A 72 -1.50 20.15 0.17
C ALA A 72 -2.69 20.70 0.95
N ALA A 73 -2.94 22.01 0.95
CA ALA A 73 -4.19 22.60 1.41
C ALA A 73 -5.33 22.44 0.38
N ALA A 74 -5.00 22.41 -0.91
CA ALA A 74 -5.92 22.12 -2.01
C ALA A 74 -6.13 20.61 -2.24
N ALA A 75 -5.19 19.77 -1.82
CA ALA A 75 -5.30 18.30 -1.85
C ALA A 75 -5.60 17.68 -0.49
N ALA A 76 -5.63 18.47 0.59
CA ALA A 76 -6.40 18.12 1.78
C ALA A 76 -7.88 18.10 1.35
N PRO A 77 -8.73 17.24 1.95
CA PRO A 77 -10.17 17.45 1.82
C PRO A 77 -10.42 18.92 2.17
N PRO A 78 -11.20 19.66 1.36
CA PRO A 78 -11.36 21.09 1.53
C PRO A 78 -11.67 21.32 3.01
N ARG A 79 -10.74 21.97 3.74
CA ARG A 79 -11.13 22.63 4.98
C ARG A 79 -12.28 23.51 4.54
N ILE A 80 -13.44 23.33 5.16
CA ILE A 80 -14.66 24.09 4.89
C ILE A 80 -14.33 25.57 5.14
N THR A 81 -13.68 26.20 4.19
CA THR A 81 -13.54 27.65 4.11
C THR A 81 -14.92 28.13 3.77
N ALA A 82 -15.36 29.22 4.40
CA ALA A 82 -16.68 29.83 4.25
C ALA A 82 -17.04 30.31 2.81
N GLN A 83 -16.29 29.85 1.81
CA GLN A 83 -16.50 30.03 0.37
C GLN A 83 -16.61 28.67 -0.36
N ALA A 84 -16.86 27.57 0.35
CA ALA A 84 -17.58 26.45 -0.26
C ALA A 84 -18.87 27.08 -0.80
N ALA A 85 -18.96 27.20 -2.13
CA ALA A 85 -20.20 27.57 -2.80
C ALA A 85 -21.30 26.78 -2.10
N GLN A 86 -22.24 27.49 -1.49
CA GLN A 86 -23.34 26.98 -0.67
C GLN A 86 -23.83 25.65 -1.25
N GLU A 87 -23.21 24.54 -0.81
CA GLU A 87 -23.46 23.25 -1.45
C GLU A 87 -24.89 22.93 -1.08
N ASP A 88 -25.72 22.72 -2.10
CA ASP A 88 -27.10 22.41 -1.85
C ASP A 88 -27.17 21.05 -1.13
N CYS A 89 -27.31 21.11 0.19
CA CYS A 89 -27.46 19.94 1.06
C CYS A 89 -28.89 19.40 1.04
N SER A 90 -29.76 19.85 0.13
CA SER A 90 -31.08 19.27 -0.06
C SER A 90 -30.96 17.79 -0.41
N ARG A 91 -31.97 17.01 0.02
CA ARG A 91 -32.04 15.57 -0.27
C ARG A 91 -31.96 15.29 -1.77
N GLU A 92 -32.59 16.13 -2.59
CA GLU A 92 -32.60 15.97 -4.05
C GLU A 92 -31.21 16.18 -4.66
N ALA A 93 -30.49 17.22 -4.23
CA ALA A 93 -29.13 17.47 -4.68
C ALA A 93 -28.17 16.35 -4.28
N GLN A 94 -28.31 15.82 -3.06
CA GLN A 94 -27.54 14.66 -2.59
C GLN A 94 -27.81 13.41 -3.43
N LEU A 95 -29.08 13.10 -3.73
CA LEU A 95 -29.44 11.96 -4.57
C LEU A 95 -28.86 12.09 -5.98
N ARG A 96 -28.99 13.27 -6.60
CA ARG A 96 -28.38 13.53 -7.92
C ARG A 96 -26.87 13.37 -7.90
N LEU A 97 -26.21 13.84 -6.84
CA LEU A 97 -24.76 13.69 -6.70
C LEU A 97 -24.35 12.22 -6.59
N ILE A 98 -25.11 11.43 -5.82
CA ILE A 98 -24.92 9.98 -5.69
C ILE A 98 -25.09 9.32 -7.06
N GLU A 99 -26.20 9.54 -7.75
CA GLU A 99 -26.49 8.97 -9.08
C GLU A 99 -25.41 9.34 -10.10
N THR A 100 -25.04 10.62 -10.17
CA THR A 100 -23.97 11.11 -11.06
C THR A 100 -22.63 10.44 -10.78
N SER A 101 -22.34 10.06 -9.53
CA SER A 101 -21.11 9.36 -9.19
C SER A 101 -21.07 7.93 -9.74
N PHE A 102 -22.21 7.23 -9.75
CA PHE A 102 -22.33 5.90 -10.33
C PHE A 102 -22.30 5.93 -11.87
N GLU A 103 -23.02 6.86 -12.50
CA GLU A 103 -23.01 7.03 -13.97
C GLU A 103 -21.59 7.31 -14.52
N LYS A 104 -20.82 8.14 -13.81
CA LYS A 104 -19.41 8.42 -14.17
C LYS A 104 -18.52 7.17 -14.12
N MET A 105 -18.84 6.23 -13.24
CA MET A 105 -18.11 4.97 -13.12
C MET A 105 -18.48 3.98 -14.23
N GLU A 106 -19.73 3.97 -14.69
CA GLU A 106 -20.16 3.13 -15.83
C GLU A 106 -19.53 3.57 -17.15
N GLN A 107 -19.35 4.88 -17.33
CA GLN A 107 -18.72 5.46 -18.52
C GLN A 107 -17.18 5.55 -18.41
N LEU A 108 -16.60 4.92 -17.38
CA LEU A 108 -15.17 5.03 -17.08
C LEU A 108 -14.31 4.32 -18.13
N ASP A 109 -13.52 5.11 -18.85
CA ASP A 109 -12.52 4.63 -19.80
C ASP A 109 -11.12 4.81 -19.21
N LEU A 110 -10.46 3.69 -18.88
CA LEU A 110 -9.11 3.66 -18.30
C LEU A 110 -8.07 4.42 -19.13
N SER A 111 -8.23 4.46 -20.46
CA SER A 111 -7.28 5.12 -21.35
C SER A 111 -7.31 6.65 -21.24
N LYS A 112 -8.46 7.20 -20.83
CA LYS A 112 -8.71 8.64 -20.68
C LYS A 112 -8.40 9.14 -19.28
N LEU A 113 -8.30 8.26 -18.30
CA LEU A 113 -7.92 8.63 -16.94
C LEU A 113 -6.51 9.23 -16.89
N ARG A 114 -6.38 10.33 -16.15
CA ARG A 114 -5.12 11.03 -15.91
C ARG A 114 -4.98 11.26 -14.42
N HIS A 115 -3.79 11.02 -13.88
CA HIS A 115 -3.57 11.25 -12.46
C HIS A 115 -3.62 12.77 -12.15
N PRO A 116 -4.37 13.23 -11.14
CA PRO A 116 -4.65 14.66 -10.92
C PRO A 116 -3.41 15.55 -10.75
N LYS A 117 -2.33 15.02 -10.15
CA LYS A 117 -1.08 15.76 -9.93
C LYS A 117 0.00 15.47 -10.98
N ASN A 118 -0.13 14.37 -11.72
CA ASN A 118 0.88 13.96 -12.69
C ASN A 118 0.23 13.34 -13.93
N PRO A 119 -0.13 14.16 -14.93
CA PRO A 119 -0.83 13.70 -16.12
C PRO A 119 -0.08 12.66 -16.96
N SER A 120 1.23 12.45 -16.74
CA SER A 120 1.98 11.42 -17.46
C SER A 120 1.65 9.99 -17.01
N LEU A 121 1.08 9.83 -15.81
CA LEU A 121 0.69 8.53 -15.28
C LEU A 121 -0.64 8.08 -15.87
N ARG A 122 -0.70 6.80 -16.27
CA ARG A 122 -1.90 6.15 -16.81
C ARG A 122 -2.37 5.06 -15.87
N ALA A 123 -3.69 4.91 -15.74
CA ALA A 123 -4.28 3.80 -15.02
C ALA A 123 -4.06 2.50 -15.80
N VAL A 124 -3.67 1.43 -15.10
CA VAL A 124 -3.43 0.10 -15.69
C VAL A 124 -4.66 -0.79 -15.50
N GLU A 125 -5.25 -0.74 -14.31
CA GLU A 125 -6.37 -1.58 -13.91
C GLU A 125 -7.30 -0.77 -13.00
N SER A 126 -8.60 -1.06 -13.06
CA SER A 126 -9.60 -0.61 -12.09
C SER A 126 -10.19 -1.82 -11.38
N ILE A 127 -10.15 -1.81 -10.05
CA ILE A 127 -10.71 -2.87 -9.22
C ILE A 127 -12.00 -2.33 -8.59
N PRO A 128 -13.18 -2.94 -8.86
CA PRO A 128 -14.43 -2.46 -8.30
C PRO A 128 -14.47 -2.69 -6.78
N LEU A 129 -15.01 -1.71 -6.06
CA LEU A 129 -15.25 -1.78 -4.62
C LEU A 129 -16.71 -2.17 -4.37
N LEU A 130 -16.95 -3.34 -3.78
CA LEU A 130 -18.28 -3.92 -3.56
C LEU A 130 -18.51 -4.23 -2.08
N PRO A 131 -19.74 -4.10 -1.57
CA PRO A 131 -20.06 -4.52 -0.20
C PRO A 131 -19.98 -6.05 -0.07
N ASP A 132 -19.59 -6.53 1.12
CA ASP A 132 -19.49 -7.97 1.44
C ASP A 132 -20.82 -8.72 1.28
N ASN A 133 -21.93 -8.03 1.47
CA ASN A 133 -23.29 -8.59 1.32
C ASN A 133 -23.75 -8.71 -0.15
N ALA A 134 -22.89 -8.46 -1.13
CA ALA A 134 -23.27 -8.49 -2.55
C ALA A 134 -23.35 -9.91 -3.14
N ASP A 135 -22.84 -10.93 -2.44
CA ASP A 135 -23.03 -12.33 -2.81
C ASP A 135 -23.88 -13.03 -1.73
N ASP A 136 -25.06 -13.53 -2.11
CA ASP A 136 -25.99 -14.27 -1.22
C ASP A 136 -25.39 -15.58 -0.65
N ASP A 137 -24.21 -16.00 -1.13
CA ASP A 137 -23.52 -17.23 -0.71
C ASP A 137 -22.44 -17.02 0.36
N VAL A 138 -22.01 -15.78 0.67
CA VAL A 138 -20.98 -15.49 1.69
C VAL A 138 -21.66 -14.97 2.96
N ASN A 139 -22.40 -15.86 3.62
CA ASN A 139 -23.21 -15.51 4.77
C ASN A 139 -22.40 -15.30 6.07
N PHE A 140 -22.61 -14.14 6.71
CA PHE A 140 -22.52 -13.90 8.17
C PHE A 140 -21.19 -14.08 8.94
N THR A 141 -20.06 -13.59 8.45
CA THR A 141 -18.92 -13.34 9.36
C THR A 141 -18.96 -11.90 9.85
N ALA A 142 -19.54 -11.67 11.03
CA ALA A 142 -19.45 -10.36 11.69
C ALA A 142 -18.00 -10.10 12.11
N TYR A 143 -17.34 -9.16 11.42
CA TYR A 143 -15.96 -8.78 11.74
C TYR A 143 -15.93 -7.78 12.91
N THR A 144 -14.93 -7.93 13.77
CA THR A 144 -14.70 -7.03 14.91
C THR A 144 -13.25 -6.57 14.91
N HIS A 145 -13.02 -5.28 15.13
CA HIS A 145 -11.67 -4.72 15.18
C HIS A 145 -11.06 -4.90 16.57
N CYS A 146 -10.14 -5.84 16.73
CA CYS A 146 -9.40 -6.04 17.97
C CYS A 146 -8.08 -5.27 17.96
N VAL A 147 -7.91 -4.33 18.90
CA VAL A 147 -6.67 -3.58 19.11
C VAL A 147 -5.95 -4.13 20.32
N PHE A 148 -4.74 -4.63 20.11
CA PHE A 148 -3.88 -5.16 21.17
C PHE A 148 -2.87 -4.10 21.62
N GLU A 149 -2.59 -4.04 22.92
CA GLU A 149 -1.49 -3.21 23.46
C GLU A 149 -0.12 -3.67 22.95
N ARG A 150 0.07 -5.00 22.83
CA ARG A 150 1.25 -5.65 22.24
C ARG A 150 0.83 -6.91 21.49
N PRO A 151 1.58 -7.35 20.47
CA PRO A 151 1.28 -8.59 19.77
C PRO A 151 1.17 -9.78 20.74
N PRO A 152 0.15 -10.64 20.59
CA PRO A 152 0.04 -11.84 21.40
C PRO A 152 1.27 -12.74 21.14
N GLY A 153 1.88 -13.23 22.22
CA GLY A 153 3.15 -13.99 22.16
C GLY A 153 4.42 -13.14 22.34
N ALA A 154 4.31 -11.80 22.39
CA ALA A 154 5.42 -10.95 22.78
C ALA A 154 5.79 -11.14 24.26
N GLN A 155 7.09 -11.32 24.54
CA GLN A 155 7.59 -11.35 25.91
C GLN A 155 7.55 -9.92 26.50
N PRO A 156 7.30 -9.75 27.82
CA PRO A 156 7.20 -8.42 28.44
C PRO A 156 8.45 -7.56 28.27
N GLU A 157 9.63 -8.19 28.30
CA GLU A 157 10.94 -7.53 28.28
C GLU A 157 11.54 -7.42 26.86
N ALA A 158 10.94 -8.08 25.87
CA ALA A 158 11.51 -8.17 24.53
C ALA A 158 11.17 -6.94 23.68
N GLU A 159 12.15 -6.45 22.92
CA GLU A 159 11.92 -5.48 21.87
C GLU A 159 11.00 -6.09 20.80
N VAL A 160 9.88 -5.42 20.53
CA VAL A 160 8.86 -5.92 19.61
C VAL A 160 9.17 -5.42 18.21
N THR A 161 9.69 -6.30 17.37
CA THR A 161 9.81 -6.05 15.92
C THR A 161 8.48 -6.35 15.24
N LEU A 162 7.87 -5.35 14.60
CA LEU A 162 6.61 -5.50 13.85
C LEU A 162 6.82 -6.03 12.41
N ASP A 163 7.87 -6.84 12.20
CA ASP A 163 8.09 -7.49 10.91
C ASP A 163 6.97 -8.53 10.68
N PRO A 164 6.15 -8.38 9.61
CA PRO A 164 5.07 -9.32 9.29
C PRO A 164 5.55 -10.77 9.13
N ASN A 165 6.81 -10.97 8.73
CA ASN A 165 7.39 -12.29 8.50
C ASN A 165 8.01 -12.91 9.75
N SER A 166 8.07 -12.17 10.86
CA SER A 166 8.57 -12.70 12.12
C SER A 166 7.68 -13.86 12.63
N SER A 167 8.30 -14.84 13.28
CA SER A 167 7.57 -15.99 13.84
C SER A 167 6.48 -15.55 14.84
N MET A 168 6.71 -14.46 15.57
CA MET A 168 5.72 -13.90 16.49
C MET A 168 4.50 -13.35 15.74
N MET A 169 4.69 -12.51 14.72
CA MET A 169 3.59 -11.92 13.97
C MET A 169 2.82 -12.97 13.17
N ARG A 170 3.49 -13.99 12.63
CA ARG A 170 2.85 -15.13 11.95
C ARG A 170 1.91 -15.89 12.89
N LYS A 171 2.35 -16.19 14.11
CA LYS A 171 1.48 -16.80 15.14
C LYS A 171 0.34 -15.88 15.57
N ALA A 172 0.60 -14.59 15.71
CA ALA A 172 -0.41 -13.61 16.09
C ALA A 172 -1.51 -13.46 15.03
N LYS A 173 -1.16 -13.58 13.74
CA LYS A 173 -2.11 -13.51 12.62
C LYS A 173 -3.14 -14.64 12.63
N THR A 174 -2.75 -15.83 13.08
CA THR A 174 -3.61 -17.01 13.15
C THR A 174 -4.09 -17.29 14.58
N ALA A 175 -3.98 -16.30 15.48
CA ALA A 175 -4.40 -16.45 16.87
C ALA A 175 -5.92 -16.59 16.97
N ILE A 176 -6.38 -17.42 17.91
CA ILE A 176 -7.81 -17.61 18.18
C ILE A 176 -8.15 -16.94 19.50
N LEU A 177 -9.17 -16.09 19.48
CA LEU A 177 -9.74 -15.47 20.68
C LEU A 177 -11.00 -16.23 21.08
N LYS A 178 -11.02 -16.75 22.31
CA LYS A 178 -12.18 -17.45 22.88
C LYS A 178 -12.80 -16.62 23.99
N PRO A 179 -14.10 -16.29 23.93
CA PRO A 179 -14.80 -15.68 25.07
C PRO A 179 -14.87 -16.67 26.22
N MET A 180 -14.50 -16.19 27.40
CA MET A 180 -14.49 -16.92 28.65
C MET A 180 -15.16 -16.08 29.73
N GLU A 181 -15.75 -16.75 30.71
CA GLU A 181 -16.35 -16.13 31.88
C GLU A 181 -15.76 -16.80 33.13
N ASP A 182 -15.38 -15.99 34.10
CA ASP A 182 -14.92 -16.50 35.38
C ASP A 182 -16.13 -16.88 36.24
N MET A 183 -16.18 -18.13 36.70
CA MET A 183 -17.34 -18.67 37.42
C MET A 183 -17.53 -18.04 38.81
N GLU A 184 -16.46 -17.50 39.40
CA GLU A 184 -16.49 -16.89 40.74
C GLU A 184 -16.83 -15.40 40.68
N SER A 185 -16.17 -14.64 39.80
CA SER A 185 -16.38 -13.18 39.69
C SER A 185 -17.45 -12.77 38.67
N GLY A 186 -17.85 -13.66 37.75
CA GLY A 186 -18.70 -13.33 36.60
C GLY A 186 -18.02 -12.41 35.57
N GLU A 187 -16.71 -12.15 35.70
CA GLU A 187 -15.98 -11.28 34.78
C GLU A 187 -15.78 -11.99 33.43
N LYS A 188 -16.17 -11.31 32.35
CA LYS A 188 -16.00 -11.77 30.98
C LYS A 188 -14.66 -11.30 30.42
N PHE A 189 -13.94 -12.21 29.77
CA PHE A 189 -12.63 -11.94 29.20
C PHE A 189 -12.41 -12.76 27.92
N LEU A 190 -11.36 -12.42 27.17
CA LEU A 190 -10.96 -13.14 25.97
C LEU A 190 -9.66 -13.90 26.25
N ALA A 191 -9.71 -15.23 26.13
CA ALA A 191 -8.53 -16.08 26.16
C ALA A 191 -7.94 -16.18 24.75
N CYS A 192 -6.66 -15.81 24.60
CA CYS A 192 -5.94 -15.84 23.34
C CYS A 192 -5.07 -17.08 23.25
N PHE A 193 -5.36 -17.89 22.23
CA PHE A 193 -4.67 -19.13 21.92
C PHE A 193 -3.77 -18.92 20.70
N LEU A 194 -2.51 -19.33 20.81
CA LEU A 194 -1.53 -19.27 19.73
C LEU A 194 -1.25 -20.68 19.19
N PRO A 195 -1.02 -20.83 17.89
CA PRO A 195 -0.67 -22.12 17.33
C PRO A 195 0.71 -22.57 17.83
N THR A 196 0.86 -23.88 17.96
CA THR A 196 2.18 -24.50 18.09
C THR A 196 3.00 -24.29 16.82
N LYS A 197 4.33 -24.50 16.87
CA LYS A 197 5.17 -24.40 15.66
C LYS A 197 4.68 -25.37 14.58
N ARG A 198 4.41 -26.62 14.96
CA ARG A 198 3.85 -27.64 14.07
C ARG A 198 2.53 -27.18 13.45
N ALA A 199 1.60 -26.63 14.23
CA ALA A 199 0.32 -26.13 13.72
C ALA A 199 0.48 -24.90 12.80
N LEU A 200 1.49 -24.06 13.04
CA LEU A 200 1.76 -22.89 12.18
C LEU A 200 2.32 -23.31 10.82
N ASP A 201 3.30 -24.23 10.81
CA ASP A 201 3.81 -24.81 9.56
C ASP A 201 2.66 -25.54 8.85
N ALA A 202 1.83 -26.23 9.63
CA ALA A 202 0.60 -26.86 9.19
C ALA A 202 -0.57 -25.90 8.89
N LEU A 203 -0.36 -24.59 8.82
CA LEU A 203 -1.36 -23.62 8.32
C LEU A 203 -0.88 -22.94 7.05
N GLU A 204 0.42 -23.03 6.77
CA GLU A 204 1.05 -22.31 5.66
C GLU A 204 1.26 -23.20 4.44
N SER A 205 1.40 -24.51 4.61
CA SER A 205 1.32 -25.44 3.47
C SER A 205 -0.12 -25.53 2.93
N ALA A 206 -0.29 -25.92 1.68
CA ALA A 206 -1.60 -25.94 1.02
C ALA A 206 -2.41 -27.24 1.25
N GLU A 207 -1.94 -28.15 2.12
CA GLU A 207 -2.42 -29.54 2.20
C GLU A 207 -3.13 -29.87 3.53
N HIS A 208 -3.53 -28.85 4.31
CA HIS A 208 -3.88 -29.02 5.75
C HIS A 208 -5.34 -29.30 6.06
N GLU A 209 -6.17 -29.57 5.05
CA GLU A 209 -7.63 -29.64 5.18
C GLU A 209 -8.13 -30.76 6.13
N GLU A 210 -7.25 -31.64 6.61
CA GLU A 210 -7.61 -32.75 7.51
C GLU A 210 -6.86 -32.83 8.84
N GLU A 211 -5.83 -32.01 9.09
CA GLU A 211 -5.04 -32.12 10.33
C GLU A 211 -5.67 -31.37 11.52
N GLU A 212 -5.67 -32.00 12.70
CA GLU A 212 -6.00 -31.31 13.95
C GLU A 212 -4.88 -30.35 14.33
N LEU A 213 -5.18 -29.05 14.34
CA LEU A 213 -4.24 -28.01 14.70
C LEU A 213 -4.22 -27.79 16.22
N ASP A 214 -3.03 -27.90 16.79
CA ASP A 214 -2.78 -27.70 18.22
C ASP A 214 -2.51 -26.22 18.54
N TYR A 215 -3.32 -25.68 19.45
CA TYR A 215 -3.21 -24.34 20.00
C TYR A 215 -2.95 -24.37 21.51
N ILE A 216 -2.17 -23.40 21.99
CA ILE A 216 -1.80 -23.25 23.40
C ILE A 216 -2.28 -21.89 23.90
N LEU A 217 -2.86 -21.85 25.10
CA LEU A 217 -3.22 -20.62 25.78
C LEU A 217 -1.98 -19.75 25.96
N SER A 218 -1.98 -18.59 25.33
CA SER A 218 -0.90 -17.61 25.48
C SER A 218 -1.24 -16.61 26.58
N ARG A 219 -2.45 -16.04 26.55
CA ARG A 219 -2.80 -14.94 27.44
C ARG A 219 -4.28 -14.63 27.54
N ASP A 220 -4.68 -14.10 28.69
CA ASP A 220 -6.03 -13.58 28.94
C ASP A 220 -6.06 -12.05 28.78
N TYR A 221 -7.12 -11.56 28.15
CA TYR A 221 -7.37 -10.14 27.90
C TYR A 221 -8.71 -9.71 28.48
N SER A 222 -8.71 -8.64 29.26
CA SER A 222 -9.92 -7.85 29.46
C SER A 222 -10.15 -7.00 28.21
N TYR A 223 -11.40 -6.69 27.91
CA TYR A 223 -11.74 -5.91 26.73
C TYR A 223 -12.69 -4.78 27.08
N ASP A 224 -12.49 -3.66 26.41
CA ASP A 224 -13.45 -2.55 26.38
C ASP A 224 -14.07 -2.49 24.98
N ALA A 225 -15.39 -2.59 24.92
CA ALA A 225 -16.14 -2.66 23.68
C ALA A 225 -16.67 -1.27 23.31
N MET A 226 -16.08 -0.69 22.26
CA MET A 226 -16.48 0.60 21.73
C MET A 226 -17.35 0.40 20.49
N PRO A 227 -18.64 0.79 20.53
CA PRO A 227 -19.46 0.77 19.32
C PRO A 227 -18.90 1.77 18.31
N THR A 228 -18.91 1.40 17.04
CA THR A 228 -18.51 2.27 15.94
C THR A 228 -19.75 2.72 15.20
N GLU A 229 -19.96 4.04 15.13
CA GLU A 229 -21.09 4.62 14.43
C GLU A 229 -20.85 4.67 12.92
N GLY A 230 -21.80 4.16 12.14
CA GLY A 230 -21.80 4.22 10.67
C GLY A 230 -20.55 3.62 10.02
N ASN A 231 -20.07 4.26 8.96
CA ASN A 231 -18.94 3.79 8.14
C ASN A 231 -17.56 4.26 8.64
N ARG A 232 -17.41 4.58 9.93
CA ARG A 232 -16.13 5.11 10.46
C ARG A 232 -15.01 4.09 10.47
N GLN A 233 -15.34 2.80 10.58
CA GLN A 233 -14.37 1.71 10.45
C GLN A 233 -14.91 0.67 9.48
N MET A 234 -14.12 0.38 8.46
CA MET A 234 -14.42 -0.63 7.47
C MET A 234 -13.18 -1.50 7.27
N MET A 235 -13.40 -2.79 7.11
CA MET A 235 -12.40 -3.71 6.61
C MET A 235 -12.50 -3.75 5.09
N MET A 236 -11.37 -3.64 4.40
CA MET A 236 -11.31 -3.83 2.95
C MET A 236 -10.43 -5.05 2.65
N VAL A 237 -10.97 -5.98 1.88
CA VAL A 237 -10.27 -7.21 1.47
C VAL A 237 -10.09 -7.18 -0.03
N LEU A 238 -8.84 -7.07 -0.47
CA LEU A 238 -8.49 -7.14 -1.87
C LEU A 238 -8.39 -8.61 -2.30
N GLN A 239 -9.23 -9.02 -3.25
CA GLN A 239 -9.04 -10.27 -3.98
C GLN A 239 -8.36 -9.94 -5.31
N PRO A 240 -7.06 -10.25 -5.47
CA PRO A 240 -6.32 -9.91 -6.68
C PRO A 240 -7.03 -10.42 -7.95
N GLY A 241 -7.18 -9.54 -8.94
CA GLY A 241 -7.81 -9.85 -10.23
C GLY A 241 -9.33 -10.07 -10.20
N LYS A 242 -10.00 -9.84 -9.07
CA LYS A 242 -11.47 -9.98 -8.95
C LYS A 242 -12.14 -8.67 -8.53
N ARG A 243 -12.08 -8.36 -7.24
CA ARG A 243 -12.83 -7.26 -6.62
C ARG A 243 -12.23 -6.88 -5.27
N LEU A 244 -12.49 -5.65 -4.85
CA LEU A 244 -12.22 -5.17 -3.51
C LEU A 244 -13.53 -5.25 -2.73
N ILE A 245 -13.56 -6.03 -1.67
CA ILE A 245 -14.75 -6.18 -0.83
C ILE A 245 -14.61 -5.29 0.40
N TYR A 246 -15.67 -4.60 0.82
CA TYR A 246 -15.70 -3.91 2.10
C TYR A 246 -16.78 -4.44 3.04
N SER A 247 -16.43 -4.53 4.32
CA SER A 247 -17.33 -4.92 5.40
C SER A 247 -17.23 -3.90 6.53
N GLN A 248 -18.39 -3.52 7.10
CA GLN A 248 -18.43 -2.59 8.23
C GLN A 248 -17.94 -3.29 9.50
N LEU A 249 -17.22 -2.55 10.35
CA LEU A 249 -16.78 -3.03 11.65
C LEU A 249 -17.62 -2.37 12.74
N PRO A 250 -18.74 -3.01 13.18
CA PRO A 250 -19.68 -2.39 14.11
C PRO A 250 -19.07 -2.16 15.50
N THR A 251 -18.09 -2.98 15.88
CA THR A 251 -17.50 -2.95 17.21
C THR A 251 -15.98 -2.94 17.11
N LYS A 252 -15.37 -2.09 17.94
CA LYS A 252 -13.94 -2.09 18.22
C LYS A 252 -13.69 -2.57 19.63
N LEU A 253 -12.85 -3.59 19.80
CA LEU A 253 -12.43 -4.10 21.09
C LEU A 253 -11.01 -3.60 21.40
N VAL A 254 -10.84 -2.89 22.51
CA VAL A 254 -9.52 -2.54 23.02
C VAL A 254 -9.13 -3.58 24.06
N LEU A 255 -8.16 -4.43 23.70
CA LEU A 255 -7.73 -5.57 24.50
C LEU A 255 -6.58 -5.17 25.43
N ARG A 256 -6.82 -5.33 26.73
CA ARG A 256 -5.84 -5.07 27.78
C ARG A 256 -5.45 -6.36 28.47
N ARG A 257 -4.17 -6.44 28.79
CA ARG A 257 -3.57 -7.61 29.42
C ARG A 257 -4.16 -7.83 30.81
N ARG A 258 -4.83 -8.95 31.05
CA ARG A 258 -5.28 -9.30 32.40
C ARG A 258 -4.07 -9.74 33.25
N ARG A 259 -4.06 -9.38 34.53
CA ARG A 259 -3.07 -9.91 35.49
C ARG A 259 -3.43 -11.36 35.79
N LYS A 260 -2.45 -12.18 36.19
CA LYS A 260 -2.72 -13.57 36.58
C LYS A 260 -3.76 -13.58 37.70
N MET A 261 -4.77 -14.42 37.51
CA MET A 261 -5.81 -14.69 38.52
C MET A 261 -5.23 -15.54 39.64
N ASP A 262 -5.92 -15.57 40.78
CA ASP A 262 -5.51 -16.41 41.91
C ASP A 262 -5.52 -17.90 41.53
N ILE A 263 -4.61 -18.64 42.16
CA ILE A 263 -4.22 -20.03 41.83
C ILE A 263 -5.41 -21.01 41.75
N GLY A 264 -6.53 -20.73 42.44
CA GLY A 264 -7.74 -21.56 42.43
C GLY A 264 -8.51 -21.55 41.10
N SER A 265 -8.58 -20.39 40.42
CA SER A 265 -9.28 -20.22 39.14
C SER A 265 -8.50 -20.81 37.96
N GLU A 266 -7.16 -20.94 38.09
CA GLU A 266 -6.31 -21.47 37.03
C GLU A 266 -6.47 -22.98 36.79
N ALA A 267 -6.97 -23.74 37.77
CA ALA A 267 -7.00 -25.21 37.73
C ALA A 267 -8.03 -25.79 36.75
N ASN A 268 -9.11 -25.07 36.46
CA ASN A 268 -10.23 -25.59 35.63
C ASN A 268 -10.29 -24.98 34.21
N ARG A 269 -9.26 -24.23 33.78
CA ARG A 269 -9.26 -23.56 32.48
C ARG A 269 -8.55 -24.39 31.39
N PRO A 270 -9.05 -24.37 30.14
CA PRO A 270 -8.41 -25.07 29.03
C PRO A 270 -7.07 -24.42 28.68
N GLN A 271 -5.98 -25.15 28.89
CA GLN A 271 -4.62 -24.72 28.52
C GLN A 271 -4.28 -25.00 27.05
N ARG A 272 -4.97 -25.96 26.44
CA ARG A 272 -4.76 -26.40 25.07
C ARG A 272 -6.11 -26.51 24.37
N MET A 273 -6.09 -26.23 23.08
CA MET A 273 -7.25 -26.33 22.21
C MET A 273 -6.83 -27.02 20.92
N LYS A 274 -7.63 -27.98 20.47
CA LYS A 274 -7.49 -28.61 19.17
C LYS A 274 -8.56 -28.07 18.26
N VAL A 275 -8.16 -27.60 17.08
CA VAL A 275 -9.08 -27.02 16.10
C VAL A 275 -8.92 -27.80 14.80
N ARG A 276 -10.05 -28.12 14.18
CA ARG A 276 -10.11 -28.69 12.84
C ARG A 276 -10.82 -27.70 11.93
N GLU A 277 -10.26 -27.44 10.76
CA GLU A 277 -10.93 -26.64 9.75
C GLU A 277 -12.19 -27.36 9.27
N ARG A 278 -13.32 -26.65 9.25
CA ARG A 278 -14.56 -27.22 8.73
C ARG A 278 -14.57 -26.97 7.23
N SER A 279 -14.59 -28.04 6.44
CA SER A 279 -14.92 -27.94 5.02
C SER A 279 -16.33 -27.35 4.90
N VAL A 280 -16.43 -26.13 4.37
CA VAL A 280 -17.73 -25.59 3.99
C VAL A 280 -18.20 -26.43 2.80
N PRO A 281 -19.36 -27.11 2.87
CA PRO A 281 -19.86 -27.83 1.71
C PRO A 281 -20.05 -26.81 0.58
N ASN A 282 -19.31 -26.98 -0.51
CA ASN A 282 -19.57 -26.26 -1.76
C ASN A 282 -21.05 -26.46 -2.08
N GLY A 283 -21.85 -25.40 -1.93
CA GLY A 283 -23.15 -25.34 -2.58
C GLY A 283 -22.93 -25.60 -4.07
N ASP A 284 -23.71 -26.53 -4.61
CA ASP A 284 -23.87 -26.85 -6.03
C ASP A 284 -23.39 -25.70 -6.95
N ARG A 285 -22.18 -25.83 -7.50
CA ARG A 285 -21.77 -25.09 -8.70
C ARG A 285 -22.68 -25.57 -9.83
N ARG A 286 -23.80 -24.89 -10.04
CA ARG A 286 -24.58 -25.02 -11.27
C ARG A 286 -24.14 -23.92 -12.22
N ASP A 287 -23.68 -24.38 -13.37
CA ASP A 287 -23.32 -23.62 -14.56
C ASP A 287 -24.44 -22.69 -15.04
#